data_AF-A0A5C7XKT6-F1
#
_entry.id   AF-A0A5C7XKT6-F1
#
_cell.length_a   1.000
_cell.length_b   1.000
_cell.length_c   1.000
_cell.angle_alpha   90.00
_cell.angle_beta   90.00
_cell.angle_gamma   90.00
#
_symmetry.space_group_name_H-M   'P 1'
#
loop_
_entity.id
_entity.type
_entity.pdbx_description
1 polymer ?
#
loop_
_entity_poly.entity_id
_entity_poly.type
_entity_poly.pdbx_seq_one_letter_code
_entity_poly.pdbx_strand_id
1 'polypeptide(L)'
;MSGDDEVLAARAAYRRGDWRSAYDGFGRAQDSAELNTDDLSSYGMAAWRLGYGRESIQLCEQAFNRLLAEGDQQYAAMKAVEVALQWFNGGDLTITRVWLNRARRLLEKFPEDQTIAYLLYVDSLLSIYEGRYDAGAQRAEELQEFTSQLNSPGLTALGLTASGLAKIPFARTDEAFADLDEAMMPVLADQVPVDWAGDIYCAVIHECFRLGDLTRMKTWTDAMEKWCQGPDVSASWYGTTCEIHKYQLLSATNDYQELEERLVTALASIEDFHAPTAGEGHYELGDLRRRRGDVDGARAAFARARALGWDPQPGEALLRCQVGENEGAWNDLRMRMDAEDDAVGRIRLLPAAVEIALAGDRVDEADRYCAELEDGAEKFDSPGFRAWARHARGAVLVSQDRAAEALPVLQDALRRYRTTQRRHELAQVYQWMAQAHRATGDTVSAAADTANAESIYRQLGAPRSGATADEPPGGLTRREAEVLACIAAGASNREVAKQLFISDKTVGRHLANIFVKLGVSSRTAAAAWAHENGLRPGA
;
A
#
# COMPACT_ATOMS: atom_id res chain seq x y z
N MET A 1 27.19 -13.63 36.75
CA MET A 1 26.97 -12.27 37.28
C MET A 1 25.89 -12.38 38.35
N SER A 2 25.87 -11.49 39.36
CA SER A 2 24.71 -11.44 40.26
C SER A 2 23.50 -10.88 39.48
N GLY A 3 22.27 -11.15 39.94
CA GLY A 3 21.06 -10.59 39.29
C GLY A 3 21.10 -9.06 39.23
N ASP A 4 21.66 -8.40 40.24
CA ASP A 4 21.84 -6.95 40.27
C ASP A 4 22.84 -6.44 39.22
N ASP A 5 23.92 -7.20 38.96
CA ASP A 5 24.87 -6.87 37.88
C ASP A 5 24.20 -6.98 36.50
N GLU A 6 23.29 -7.94 36.34
CA GLU A 6 22.51 -8.12 35.11
C GLU A 6 21.55 -6.97 34.87
N VAL A 7 20.83 -6.51 35.90
CA VAL A 7 19.96 -5.32 35.80
C VAL A 7 20.77 -4.07 35.43
N LEU A 8 21.93 -3.85 36.06
CA LEU A 8 22.78 -2.71 35.74
C LEU A 8 23.31 -2.75 34.31
N ALA A 9 23.71 -3.93 33.84
CA ALA A 9 24.14 -4.13 32.45
C ALA A 9 23.00 -3.89 31.46
N ALA A 10 21.79 -4.40 31.75
CA ALA A 10 20.60 -4.22 30.93
C ALA A 10 20.20 -2.74 30.82
N ARG A 11 20.16 -2.01 31.95
CA ARG A 11 19.93 -0.56 31.97
C ARG A 11 20.97 0.21 31.14
N ALA A 12 22.24 -0.19 31.23
CA ALA A 12 23.31 0.45 30.47
C ALA A 12 23.20 0.15 28.97
N ALA A 13 22.79 -1.06 28.58
CA ALA A 13 22.49 -1.41 27.20
C ALA A 13 21.31 -0.60 26.66
N TYR A 14 20.22 -0.51 27.44
CA TYR A 14 19.02 0.27 27.09
C TYR A 14 19.36 1.74 26.83
N ARG A 15 20.15 2.37 27.71
CA ARG A 15 20.59 3.77 27.55
C ARG A 15 21.49 4.03 26.33
N ARG A 16 22.05 2.98 25.70
CA ARG A 16 22.89 3.09 24.49
C ARG A 16 22.14 2.64 23.23
N GLY A 17 20.85 2.33 23.31
CA GLY A 17 20.06 1.81 22.20
C GLY A 17 20.34 0.35 21.83
N ASP A 18 21.07 -0.41 22.65
CA ASP A 18 21.32 -1.84 22.42
C ASP A 18 20.13 -2.66 22.94
N TRP A 19 19.04 -2.63 22.18
CA TRP A 19 17.75 -3.21 22.56
C TRP A 19 17.81 -4.71 22.78
N ARG A 20 18.58 -5.42 21.94
CA ARG A 20 18.75 -6.89 22.06
C ARG A 20 19.45 -7.25 23.37
N SER A 21 20.58 -6.60 23.68
CA SER A 21 21.28 -6.85 24.93
C SER A 21 20.47 -6.39 26.15
N ALA A 22 19.70 -5.30 26.03
CA ALA A 22 18.81 -4.84 27.09
C ALA A 22 17.70 -5.86 27.39
N TYR A 23 16.99 -6.32 26.34
CA TYR A 23 15.93 -7.33 26.45
C TYR A 23 16.46 -8.63 27.05
N ASP A 24 17.53 -9.20 26.47
CA ASP A 24 18.11 -10.45 26.96
C ASP A 24 18.64 -10.29 28.40
N GLY A 25 19.12 -9.10 28.77
CA GLY A 25 19.62 -8.78 30.11
C GLY A 25 18.51 -8.70 31.15
N PHE A 26 17.43 -7.97 30.86
CA PHE A 26 16.28 -7.88 31.76
C PHE A 26 15.58 -9.23 31.91
N GLY A 27 15.44 -10.01 30.83
CA GLY A 27 14.85 -11.35 30.89
C GLY A 27 15.63 -12.31 31.79
N ARG A 28 16.97 -12.31 31.74
CA ARG A 28 17.79 -13.10 32.68
C ARG A 28 17.70 -12.59 34.13
N ALA A 29 17.69 -11.27 34.31
CA ALA A 29 17.62 -10.67 35.63
C ALA A 29 16.28 -10.96 36.32
N GLN A 30 15.18 -11.09 35.58
CA GLN A 30 13.83 -11.33 36.13
C GLN A 30 13.73 -12.60 36.99
N ASP A 31 14.54 -13.62 36.70
CA ASP A 31 14.58 -14.87 37.47
C ASP A 31 15.43 -14.77 38.75
N SER A 32 16.28 -13.75 38.87
CA SER A 32 17.34 -13.68 39.88
C SER A 32 17.40 -12.37 40.68
N ALA A 33 16.66 -11.34 40.29
CA ALA A 33 16.54 -10.04 40.95
C ALA A 33 15.12 -9.45 40.76
N GLU A 34 14.71 -8.57 41.67
CA GLU A 34 13.45 -7.84 41.53
C GLU A 34 13.63 -6.64 40.59
N LEU A 35 12.93 -6.66 39.45
CA LEU A 35 12.87 -5.50 38.54
C LEU A 35 11.96 -4.42 39.12
N ASN A 36 12.44 -3.17 39.16
CA ASN A 36 11.60 -2.04 39.58
C ASN A 36 10.67 -1.55 38.45
N THR A 37 9.85 -0.54 38.72
CA THR A 37 8.90 0.03 37.74
C THR A 37 9.56 0.53 36.45
N ASP A 38 10.72 1.19 36.57
CA ASP A 38 11.48 1.71 35.44
C ASP A 38 12.13 0.59 34.63
N ASP A 39 12.59 -0.47 35.30
CA ASP A 39 13.15 -1.67 34.67
C ASP A 39 12.08 -2.40 33.87
N LEU A 40 10.89 -2.61 34.43
CA LEU A 40 9.76 -3.22 33.72
C LEU A 40 9.34 -2.38 32.52
N SER A 41 9.33 -1.05 32.67
CA SER A 41 9.04 -0.13 31.56
C SER A 41 10.10 -0.21 30.46
N SER A 42 11.38 -0.22 30.82
CA SER A 42 12.51 -0.33 29.89
C SER A 42 12.54 -1.70 29.20
N TYR A 43 12.25 -2.77 29.94
CA TYR A 43 12.17 -4.13 29.42
C TYR A 43 11.01 -4.27 28.43
N GLY A 44 9.82 -3.78 28.82
CA GLY A 44 8.65 -3.74 27.95
C GLY A 44 8.93 -2.94 26.67
N MET A 45 9.66 -1.84 26.77
CA MET A 45 10.03 -1.06 25.60
C MET A 45 11.06 -1.77 24.71
N ALA A 46 12.10 -2.38 25.29
CA ALA A 46 13.04 -3.20 24.53
C ALA A 46 12.34 -4.36 23.81
N ALA A 47 11.35 -4.99 24.47
CA ALA A 47 10.50 -6.02 23.88
C ALA A 47 9.69 -5.45 22.69
N TRP A 48 9.05 -4.29 22.84
CA TRP A 48 8.36 -3.60 21.74
C TRP A 48 9.28 -3.38 20.54
N ARG A 49 10.47 -2.83 20.82
CA ARG A 49 11.50 -2.49 19.83
C ARG A 49 12.00 -3.70 19.04
N LEU A 50 12.00 -4.88 19.63
CA LEU A 50 12.45 -6.11 18.98
C LEU A 50 11.32 -6.88 18.28
N GLY A 51 10.08 -6.39 18.34
CA GLY A 51 8.95 -7.15 17.82
C GLY A 51 8.49 -8.26 18.78
N TYR A 52 8.44 -7.99 20.09
CA TYR A 52 7.84 -8.86 21.12
C TYR A 52 6.63 -8.18 21.79
N GLY A 53 5.54 -7.97 21.05
CA GLY A 53 4.48 -7.01 21.36
C GLY A 53 3.55 -7.48 22.46
N ARG A 54 3.19 -8.77 22.44
CA ARG A 54 2.41 -9.39 23.53
C ARG A 54 3.15 -9.32 24.86
N GLU A 55 4.44 -9.61 24.86
CA GLU A 55 5.28 -9.51 26.06
C GLU A 55 5.45 -8.06 26.50
N SER A 56 5.70 -7.15 25.56
CA SER A 56 5.77 -5.71 25.81
C SER A 56 4.52 -5.19 26.51
N ILE A 57 3.34 -5.49 25.97
CA ILE A 57 2.06 -5.08 26.57
C ILE A 57 1.93 -5.64 27.99
N GLN A 58 2.24 -6.93 28.21
CA GLN A 58 2.20 -7.53 29.54
C GLN A 58 3.14 -6.84 30.54
N LEU A 59 4.35 -6.49 30.12
CA LEU A 59 5.33 -5.77 30.96
C LEU A 59 4.86 -4.34 31.26
N CYS A 60 4.32 -3.64 30.26
CA CYS A 60 3.77 -2.30 30.43
C CYS A 60 2.52 -2.29 31.34
N GLU A 61 1.67 -3.32 31.27
CA GLU A 61 0.53 -3.49 32.18
C GLU A 61 0.96 -3.75 33.63
N GLN A 62 2.03 -4.53 33.83
CA GLN A 62 2.62 -4.72 35.15
C GLN A 62 3.19 -3.40 35.71
N ALA A 63 3.92 -2.65 34.89
CA ALA A 63 4.44 -1.33 35.27
C ALA A 63 3.31 -0.37 35.65
N PHE A 64 2.23 -0.33 34.86
CA PHE A 64 1.04 0.48 35.16
C PHE A 64 0.42 0.12 36.52
N ASN A 65 0.23 -1.17 36.80
CA ASN A 65 -0.36 -1.61 38.08
C ASN A 65 0.54 -1.27 39.27
N ARG A 66 1.87 -1.33 39.09
CA ARG A 66 2.84 -0.95 40.12
C ARG A 66 2.80 0.55 40.40
N LEU A 67 2.76 1.40 39.37
CA LEU A 67 2.60 2.85 39.52
C LEU A 67 1.31 3.21 40.29
N LEU A 68 0.20 2.53 40.01
CA LEU A 68 -1.03 2.72 40.77
C LEU A 68 -0.89 2.32 42.24
N ALA A 69 -0.22 1.21 42.53
CA ALA A 69 0.02 0.76 43.90
C ALA A 69 0.95 1.71 44.67
N GLU A 70 1.91 2.32 43.98
CA GLU A 70 2.84 3.33 44.51
C GLU A 70 2.18 4.71 44.68
N GLY A 71 0.97 4.90 44.14
CA GLY A 71 0.21 6.15 44.21
C GLY A 71 0.63 7.20 43.19
N ASP A 72 1.45 6.82 42.20
CA ASP A 72 1.98 7.72 41.19
C ASP A 72 1.01 7.87 40.01
N GLN A 73 0.00 8.72 40.19
CA GLN A 73 -1.11 8.85 39.24
C GLN A 73 -0.71 9.45 37.89
N GLN A 74 0.26 10.39 37.86
CA GLN A 74 0.68 11.05 36.63
C GLN A 74 1.46 10.08 35.74
N TYR A 75 2.45 9.38 36.30
CA TYR A 75 3.20 8.36 35.56
C TYR A 75 2.32 7.17 35.17
N ALA A 76 1.36 6.77 36.02
CA ALA A 76 0.36 5.76 35.65
C ALA A 76 -0.51 6.20 34.46
N ALA A 77 -0.89 7.48 34.40
CA ALA A 77 -1.64 8.02 33.26
C ALA A 77 -0.83 7.96 31.97
N MET A 78 0.44 8.38 32.00
CA MET A 78 1.33 8.30 30.83
C MET A 78 1.50 6.85 30.37
N LYS A 79 1.75 5.93 31.30
CA LYS A 79 1.86 4.50 30.99
C LYS A 79 0.58 3.95 30.35
N ALA A 80 -0.59 4.37 30.81
CA ALA A 80 -1.86 3.98 30.20
C ALA A 80 -2.01 4.50 28.76
N VAL A 81 -1.53 5.71 28.46
CA VAL A 81 -1.53 6.25 27.08
C VAL A 81 -0.57 5.48 26.18
N GLU A 82 0.63 5.14 26.66
CA GLU A 82 1.59 4.30 25.91
C GLU A 82 1.01 2.92 25.58
N VAL A 83 0.39 2.26 26.57
CA VAL A 83 -0.30 0.98 26.35
C VAL A 83 -1.46 1.12 25.37
N ALA A 84 -2.20 2.24 25.42
CA ALA A 84 -3.25 2.50 24.44
C ALA A 84 -2.71 2.61 23.01
N LEU A 85 -1.58 3.30 22.81
CA LEU A 85 -0.91 3.40 21.51
C LEU A 85 -0.43 2.03 21.02
N GLN A 86 0.11 1.19 21.90
CA GLN A 86 0.52 -0.17 21.55
C GLN A 86 -0.67 -1.03 21.09
N TRP A 87 -1.81 -0.96 21.78
CA TRP A 87 -3.04 -1.64 21.37
C TRP A 87 -3.66 -1.06 20.09
N PHE A 88 -3.56 0.26 19.91
CA PHE A 88 -4.01 0.93 18.69
C PHE A 88 -3.24 0.43 17.48
N ASN A 89 -1.91 0.48 17.59
CA ASN A 89 -1.02 -0.08 16.59
C ASN A 89 -1.28 -1.58 16.41
N GLY A 90 -1.59 -2.30 17.50
CA GLY A 90 -2.02 -3.70 17.51
C GLY A 90 -3.35 -4.01 16.82
N GLY A 91 -4.15 -2.99 16.48
CA GLY A 91 -5.44 -3.11 15.80
C GLY A 91 -6.64 -3.36 16.72
N ASP A 92 -6.45 -3.49 18.04
CA ASP A 92 -7.57 -3.67 18.98
C ASP A 92 -8.08 -2.33 19.51
N LEU A 93 -8.91 -1.68 18.68
CA LEU A 93 -9.49 -0.36 18.96
C LEU A 93 -10.39 -0.34 20.21
N THR A 94 -10.95 -1.50 20.60
CA THR A 94 -11.78 -1.60 21.80
C THR A 94 -10.92 -1.49 23.04
N ILE A 95 -9.82 -2.26 23.10
CA ILE A 95 -8.89 -2.23 24.22
C ILE A 95 -8.16 -0.88 24.27
N THR A 96 -7.76 -0.31 23.12
CA THR A 96 -7.23 1.07 23.04
C THR A 96 -8.11 2.05 23.79
N ARG A 97 -9.42 2.07 23.51
CA ARG A 97 -10.37 2.99 24.14
C ARG A 97 -10.49 2.77 25.64
N VAL A 98 -10.41 1.53 26.10
CA VAL A 98 -10.43 1.20 27.54
C VAL A 98 -9.22 1.83 28.24
N TRP A 99 -8.04 1.75 27.64
CA TRP A 99 -6.82 2.36 28.18
C TRP A 99 -6.85 3.89 28.15
N LEU A 100 -7.31 4.50 27.06
CA LEU A 100 -7.51 5.97 26.99
C LEU A 100 -8.48 6.45 28.08
N ASN A 101 -9.57 5.71 28.32
CA ASN A 101 -10.50 6.04 29.41
C ASN A 101 -9.88 5.89 30.80
N ARG A 102 -8.92 4.98 31.00
CA ARG A 102 -8.15 4.87 32.26
C ARG A 102 -7.25 6.09 32.45
N ALA A 103 -6.47 6.45 31.43
CA ALA A 103 -5.62 7.63 31.45
C ALA A 103 -6.44 8.91 31.74
N ARG A 104 -7.57 9.08 31.07
CA ARG A 104 -8.47 10.24 31.28
C ARG A 104 -8.93 10.37 32.74
N ARG A 105 -9.36 9.27 33.38
CA ARG A 105 -9.76 9.29 34.81
C ARG A 105 -8.61 9.66 35.75
N LEU A 106 -7.38 9.23 35.45
CA LEU A 106 -6.22 9.58 36.26
C LEU A 106 -5.86 11.06 36.11
N LEU A 107 -6.05 11.63 34.92
CA LEU A 107 -5.74 13.03 34.60
C LEU A 107 -6.83 14.03 35.02
N GLU A 108 -8.02 13.58 35.44
CA GLU A 108 -9.10 14.48 35.91
C GLU A 108 -8.65 15.46 37.00
N LYS A 109 -7.66 15.07 37.81
CA LYS A 109 -7.09 15.90 38.89
C LYS A 109 -5.88 16.73 38.46
N PHE A 110 -5.39 16.55 37.24
CA PHE A 110 -4.17 17.16 36.72
C PHE A 110 -4.42 17.78 35.33
N PRO A 111 -5.28 18.81 35.22
CA PRO A 111 -5.71 19.37 33.93
C PRO A 111 -4.61 20.09 33.14
N GLU A 112 -3.46 20.38 33.76
CA GLU A 112 -2.30 21.02 33.12
C GLU A 112 -1.19 20.01 32.79
N ASP A 113 -1.42 18.72 33.02
CA ASP A 113 -0.43 17.68 32.80
C ASP A 113 -0.17 17.45 31.29
N GLN A 114 1.10 17.41 30.91
CA GLN A 114 1.50 17.21 29.52
C GLN A 114 1.05 15.87 28.93
N THR A 115 0.77 14.86 29.75
CA THR A 115 0.17 13.59 29.31
C THR A 115 -1.16 13.79 28.55
N ILE A 116 -1.89 14.88 28.81
CA ILE A 116 -3.10 15.22 28.06
C ILE A 116 -2.82 15.39 26.57
N ALA A 117 -1.66 15.92 26.18
CA ALA A 117 -1.30 16.06 24.77
C ALA A 117 -1.19 14.70 24.08
N TYR A 118 -0.53 13.74 24.71
CA TYR A 118 -0.41 12.37 24.19
C TYR A 118 -1.77 11.65 24.17
N LEU A 119 -2.61 11.86 25.18
CA LEU A 119 -3.98 11.32 25.21
C LEU A 119 -4.80 11.83 24.02
N LEU A 120 -4.82 13.16 23.80
CA LEU A 120 -5.59 13.79 22.72
C LEU A 120 -5.09 13.36 21.33
N TYR A 121 -3.78 13.18 21.19
CA TYR A 121 -3.18 12.64 19.96
C TYR A 121 -3.74 11.26 19.63
N VAL A 122 -3.68 10.30 20.57
CA VAL A 122 -4.19 8.93 20.34
C VAL A 122 -5.72 8.91 20.19
N ASP A 123 -6.46 9.75 20.91
CA ASP A 123 -7.91 9.92 20.73
C ASP A 123 -8.27 10.44 19.33
N SER A 124 -7.46 11.33 18.77
CA SER A 124 -7.60 11.82 17.40
C SER A 124 -7.39 10.70 16.40
N LEU A 125 -6.26 9.97 16.50
CA LEU A 125 -5.94 8.83 15.64
C LEU A 125 -7.05 7.77 15.66
N LEU A 126 -7.49 7.37 16.85
CA LEU A 126 -8.57 6.40 17.03
C LEU A 126 -9.87 6.88 16.37
N SER A 127 -10.20 8.16 16.49
CA SER A 127 -11.43 8.71 15.90
C SER A 127 -11.37 8.75 14.38
N ILE A 128 -10.22 9.14 13.81
CA ILE A 128 -10.01 9.14 12.35
C ILE A 128 -10.07 7.71 11.81
N TYR A 129 -9.42 6.76 12.47
CA TYR A 129 -9.39 5.36 12.06
C TYR A 129 -10.79 4.72 12.05
N GLU A 130 -11.66 5.12 12.98
CA GLU A 130 -13.06 4.66 13.04
C GLU A 130 -14.01 5.39 12.07
N GLY A 131 -13.49 6.26 11.21
CA GLY A 131 -14.31 7.07 10.30
C GLY A 131 -15.08 8.21 10.98
N ARG A 132 -14.80 8.49 12.26
CA ARG A 132 -15.40 9.62 13.02
C ARG A 132 -14.59 10.89 12.80
N TYR A 133 -14.49 11.33 11.54
CA TYR A 133 -13.57 12.39 11.12
C TYR A 133 -13.77 13.73 11.83
N ASP A 134 -15.02 14.18 12.03
CA ASP A 134 -15.31 15.42 12.78
C ASP A 134 -14.83 15.34 14.23
N ALA A 135 -15.00 14.19 14.88
CA ALA A 135 -14.51 13.98 16.24
C ALA A 135 -12.98 13.94 16.28
N GLY A 136 -12.33 13.36 15.26
CA GLY A 136 -10.88 13.39 15.12
C GLY A 136 -10.33 14.82 14.96
N ALA A 137 -10.95 15.61 14.07
CA ALA A 137 -10.61 17.01 13.88
C ALA A 137 -10.76 17.83 15.17
N GLN A 138 -11.86 17.63 15.91
CA GLN A 138 -12.04 18.28 17.20
C GLN A 138 -10.92 17.93 18.20
N ARG A 139 -10.49 16.66 18.28
CA ARG A 139 -9.39 16.27 19.17
C ARG A 139 -8.04 16.85 18.74
N ALA A 140 -7.81 16.97 17.43
CA ALA A 140 -6.63 17.63 16.89
C ALA A 140 -6.61 19.14 17.24
N GLU A 141 -7.75 19.83 17.15
CA GLU A 141 -7.89 21.23 17.54
C GLU A 141 -7.64 21.43 19.04
N GLU A 142 -8.27 20.60 19.90
CA GLU A 142 -8.02 20.61 21.35
C GLU A 142 -6.53 20.38 21.67
N LEU A 143 -5.85 19.48 20.94
CA LEU A 143 -4.42 19.23 21.08
C LEU A 143 -3.57 20.44 20.68
N GLN A 144 -3.90 21.10 19.57
CA GLN A 144 -3.20 22.31 19.14
C GLN A 144 -3.38 23.45 20.14
N GLU A 145 -4.60 23.66 20.64
CA GLU A 145 -4.87 24.65 21.68
C GLU A 145 -4.06 24.37 22.94
N PHE A 146 -4.07 23.11 23.41
CA PHE A 146 -3.31 22.70 24.59
C PHE A 146 -1.80 22.90 24.42
N THR A 147 -1.25 22.52 23.26
CA THR A 147 0.19 22.60 23.00
C THR A 147 0.67 23.98 22.60
N SER A 148 -0.19 24.88 22.12
CA SER A 148 0.16 26.26 21.75
C SER A 148 0.77 27.08 22.89
N GLN A 149 0.43 26.71 24.13
CA GLN A 149 0.93 27.36 25.34
C GLN A 149 2.19 26.68 25.89
N LEU A 150 2.57 25.53 25.33
CA LEU A 150 3.71 24.73 25.76
C LEU A 150 4.88 24.97 24.81
N ASN A 151 6.04 25.35 25.35
CA ASN A 151 7.28 25.48 24.56
C ASN A 151 7.94 24.10 24.37
N SER A 152 7.23 23.17 23.74
CA SER A 152 7.68 21.78 23.53
C SER A 152 7.56 21.38 22.05
N PRO A 153 8.67 21.39 21.28
CA PRO A 153 8.67 21.01 19.87
C PRO A 153 8.08 19.62 19.61
N GLY A 154 8.31 18.67 20.52
CA GLY A 154 7.78 17.32 20.36
C GLY A 154 6.27 17.22 20.54
N LEU A 155 5.68 18.01 21.43
CA LEU A 155 4.22 18.08 21.55
C LEU A 155 3.60 18.85 20.38
N THR A 156 4.27 19.90 19.90
CA THR A 156 3.87 20.60 18.65
C THR A 156 3.85 19.64 17.47
N ALA A 157 4.85 18.75 17.34
CA ALA A 157 4.89 17.75 16.28
C ALA A 157 3.68 16.79 16.32
N LEU A 158 3.26 16.35 17.51
CA LEU A 158 2.04 15.55 17.67
C LEU A 158 0.78 16.32 17.26
N GLY A 159 0.68 17.60 17.65
CA GLY A 159 -0.43 18.48 17.27
C GLY A 159 -0.54 18.69 15.76
N LEU A 160 0.59 18.94 15.10
CA LEU A 160 0.65 19.07 13.65
C LEU A 160 0.33 17.75 12.94
N THR A 161 0.83 16.62 13.46
CA THR A 161 0.51 15.29 12.90
C THR A 161 -0.99 15.02 12.97
N ALA A 162 -1.61 15.18 14.14
CA ALA A 162 -3.05 14.98 14.30
C ALA A 162 -3.88 15.92 13.42
N SER A 163 -3.49 17.19 13.30
CA SER A 163 -4.15 18.17 12.44
C SER A 163 -4.05 17.80 10.95
N GLY A 164 -2.87 17.41 10.49
CA GLY A 164 -2.65 16.96 9.13
C GLY A 164 -3.53 15.77 8.76
N LEU A 165 -3.54 14.72 9.61
CA LEU A 165 -4.37 13.53 9.40
C LEU A 165 -5.86 13.86 9.39
N ALA A 166 -6.33 14.75 10.27
CA ALA A 166 -7.73 15.14 10.35
C ALA A 166 -8.23 15.91 9.12
N LYS A 167 -7.33 16.57 8.37
CA LYS A 167 -7.65 17.35 7.17
C LYS A 167 -7.85 16.51 5.90
N ILE A 168 -7.22 15.33 5.84
CA ILE A 168 -7.24 14.45 4.64
C ILE A 168 -8.66 14.01 4.26
N PRO A 169 -9.53 13.51 5.16
CA PRO A 169 -10.89 13.10 4.80
C PRO A 169 -11.74 14.21 4.17
N PHE A 170 -11.42 15.47 4.47
CA PHE A 170 -12.07 16.65 3.91
C PHE A 170 -11.42 17.19 2.63
N ALA A 171 -10.47 16.43 2.06
CA ALA A 171 -9.70 16.78 0.87
C ALA A 171 -8.94 18.11 0.96
N ARG A 172 -8.54 18.51 2.18
CA ARG A 172 -7.66 19.66 2.42
C ARG A 172 -6.20 19.21 2.33
N THR A 173 -5.83 18.56 1.23
CA THR A 173 -4.55 17.83 1.08
C THR A 173 -3.33 18.73 1.20
N ASP A 174 -3.36 19.93 0.62
CA ASP A 174 -2.24 20.88 0.71
C ASP A 174 -1.99 21.32 2.16
N GLU A 175 -3.06 21.67 2.88
CA GLU A 175 -2.97 22.04 4.29
C GLU A 175 -2.60 20.85 5.18
N ALA A 176 -3.07 19.65 4.83
CA ALA A 176 -2.72 18.43 5.54
C ALA A 176 -1.22 18.18 5.46
N PHE A 177 -0.65 18.18 4.25
CA PHE A 177 0.77 17.94 4.08
C PHE A 177 1.65 19.07 4.57
N ALA A 178 1.18 20.32 4.57
CA ALA A 178 1.90 21.42 5.22
C ALA A 178 2.14 21.11 6.70
N ASP A 179 1.10 20.68 7.43
CA ASP A 179 1.23 20.32 8.84
C ASP A 179 2.08 19.06 9.02
N LEU A 180 1.85 18.02 8.22
CA LEU A 180 2.60 16.75 8.31
C LEU A 180 4.09 16.97 8.04
N ASP A 181 4.44 17.75 7.02
CA ASP A 181 5.83 18.04 6.66
C ASP A 181 6.51 18.89 7.75
N GLU A 182 5.79 19.83 8.38
CA GLU A 182 6.31 20.61 9.52
C GLU A 182 6.48 19.73 10.78
N ALA A 183 5.58 18.78 11.02
CA ALA A 183 5.67 17.82 12.13
C ALA A 183 6.94 16.96 12.07
N MET A 184 7.49 16.73 10.86
CA MET A 184 8.73 15.99 10.69
C MET A 184 9.98 16.75 11.16
N MET A 185 9.91 18.08 11.31
CA MET A 185 11.10 18.88 11.64
C MET A 185 11.62 18.61 13.06
N PRO A 186 10.78 18.61 14.13
CA PRO A 186 11.22 18.21 15.46
C PRO A 186 11.67 16.73 15.52
N VAL A 187 11.04 15.86 14.74
CA VAL A 187 11.42 14.43 14.65
C VAL A 187 12.85 14.28 14.16
N LEU A 188 13.22 14.98 13.08
CA LEU A 188 14.58 14.97 12.53
C LEU A 188 15.62 15.63 13.43
N ALA A 189 15.17 16.57 14.28
CA ALA A 189 16.01 17.25 15.25
C ALA A 189 16.21 16.47 16.56
N ASP A 190 15.69 15.23 16.66
CA ASP A 190 15.74 14.40 17.86
C ASP A 190 15.06 15.06 19.08
N GLN A 191 13.98 15.82 18.81
CA GLN A 191 13.20 16.55 19.82
C GLN A 191 11.88 15.86 20.19
N VAL A 192 11.64 14.68 19.62
CA VAL A 192 10.45 13.85 19.90
C VAL A 192 10.92 12.56 20.52
N PRO A 193 10.33 12.10 21.65
CA PRO A 193 10.71 10.81 22.20
C PRO A 193 10.50 9.70 21.17
N VAL A 194 11.43 8.76 21.13
CA VAL A 194 11.61 7.79 20.04
C VAL A 194 10.35 6.97 19.70
N ASP A 195 9.43 6.71 20.64
CA ASP A 195 8.17 5.99 20.40
C ASP A 195 7.13 6.83 19.67
N TRP A 196 7.13 8.12 19.94
CA TRP A 196 6.22 9.07 19.31
C TRP A 196 6.78 9.51 17.95
N ALA A 197 8.11 9.65 17.86
CA ALA A 197 8.82 9.98 16.64
C ALA A 197 8.49 8.98 15.52
N GLY A 198 8.55 7.69 15.80
CA GLY A 198 8.27 6.72 14.75
C GLY A 198 6.79 6.47 14.49
N ASP A 199 5.89 6.76 15.43
CA ASP A 199 4.45 6.82 15.13
C ASP A 199 4.14 7.93 14.12
N ILE A 200 4.74 9.13 14.31
CA ILE A 200 4.67 10.24 13.35
C ILE A 200 5.24 9.81 11.98
N TYR A 201 6.42 9.17 11.94
CA TYR A 201 6.98 8.66 10.68
C TYR A 201 6.01 7.70 9.97
N CYS A 202 5.48 6.71 10.69
CA CYS A 202 4.54 5.73 10.15
C CYS A 202 3.31 6.45 9.56
N ALA A 203 2.70 7.35 10.32
CA ALA A 203 1.51 8.09 9.88
C ALA A 203 1.76 8.91 8.62
N VAL A 204 2.85 9.69 8.58
CA VAL A 204 3.20 10.53 7.42
C VAL A 204 3.48 9.69 6.19
N ILE A 205 4.29 8.63 6.33
CA ILE A 205 4.66 7.75 5.23
C ILE A 205 3.44 6.99 4.70
N HIS A 206 2.57 6.49 5.59
CA HIS A 206 1.33 5.81 5.25
C HIS A 206 0.39 6.72 4.45
N GLU A 207 0.20 7.97 4.86
CA GLU A 207 -0.66 8.90 4.11
C GLU A 207 -0.05 9.33 2.78
N CYS A 208 1.28 9.48 2.69
CA CYS A 208 1.96 9.65 1.40
C CYS A 208 1.67 8.46 0.47
N PHE A 209 1.74 7.23 0.99
CA PHE A 209 1.40 6.04 0.22
C PHE A 209 -0.06 6.02 -0.21
N ARG A 210 -1.01 6.25 0.72
CA ARG A 210 -2.46 6.24 0.47
C ARG A 210 -2.86 7.25 -0.61
N LEU A 211 -2.31 8.47 -0.54
CA LEU A 211 -2.54 9.52 -1.54
C LEU A 211 -1.69 9.31 -2.80
N GLY A 212 -0.75 8.37 -2.82
CA GLY A 212 0.08 8.07 -3.99
C GLY A 212 1.22 9.06 -4.23
N ASP A 213 1.55 9.92 -3.26
CA ASP A 213 2.68 10.85 -3.31
C ASP A 213 3.98 10.17 -2.92
N LEU A 214 4.51 9.36 -3.84
CA LEU A 214 5.76 8.64 -3.60
C LEU A 214 6.99 9.54 -3.50
N THR A 215 6.95 10.74 -4.09
CA THR A 215 8.08 11.65 -4.01
C THR A 215 8.25 12.14 -2.57
N ARG A 216 7.15 12.59 -1.94
CA ARG A 216 7.15 12.93 -0.51
C ARG A 216 7.44 11.69 0.35
N MET A 217 6.83 10.54 0.06
CA MET A 217 7.08 9.28 0.75
C MET A 217 8.58 8.94 0.77
N LYS A 218 9.26 9.07 -0.39
CA LYS A 218 10.69 8.82 -0.52
C LYS A 218 11.52 9.77 0.33
N THR A 219 11.23 11.06 0.31
CA THR A 219 11.94 12.05 1.13
C THR A 219 11.91 11.66 2.60
N TRP A 220 10.72 11.32 3.13
CA TRP A 220 10.57 10.97 4.55
C TRP A 220 11.12 9.58 4.89
N THR A 221 11.05 8.63 3.95
CA THR A 221 11.67 7.31 4.10
C THR A 221 13.21 7.41 4.15
N ASP A 222 13.82 8.17 3.23
CA ASP A 222 15.29 8.38 3.21
C ASP A 222 15.75 9.12 4.48
N ALA A 223 14.94 10.05 5.00
CA ALA A 223 15.24 10.77 6.23
C ALA A 223 15.12 9.86 7.46
N MET A 224 14.09 9.02 7.52
CA MET A 224 13.91 7.98 8.54
C MET A 224 15.08 7.00 8.53
N GLU A 225 15.56 6.55 7.37
CA GLU A 225 16.71 5.64 7.28
C GLU A 225 17.99 6.24 7.87
N LYS A 226 18.25 7.52 7.62
CA LYS A 226 19.39 8.23 8.23
C LYS A 226 19.21 8.36 9.74
N TRP A 227 18.00 8.65 10.20
CA TRP A 227 17.68 8.67 11.63
C TRP A 227 17.89 7.29 12.26
N CYS A 228 17.53 6.21 11.55
CA CYS A 228 17.74 4.82 11.98
C CYS A 228 19.21 4.37 12.02
N GLN A 229 20.12 5.08 11.37
CA GLN A 229 21.57 4.80 11.41
C GLN A 229 22.25 5.31 12.70
N GLY A 230 21.53 6.05 13.55
CA GLY A 230 22.02 6.48 14.85
C GLY A 230 22.19 5.32 15.85
N PRO A 231 23.11 5.44 16.84
CA PRO A 231 23.33 4.41 17.85
C PRO A 231 22.07 4.04 18.64
N ASP A 232 21.14 4.97 18.82
CA ASP A 232 19.89 4.76 19.56
C ASP A 232 18.78 4.03 18.77
N VAL A 233 18.92 3.82 17.45
CA VAL A 233 17.79 3.38 16.60
C VAL A 233 18.09 2.11 15.78
N SER A 234 19.36 1.69 15.71
CA SER A 234 19.86 0.63 14.82
C SER A 234 19.25 -0.77 14.95
N ALA A 235 18.42 -1.04 15.96
CA ALA A 235 17.73 -2.32 16.17
C ALA A 235 16.24 -2.17 16.58
N SER A 236 15.58 -1.13 16.08
CA SER A 236 14.23 -0.71 16.50
C SER A 236 13.09 -1.26 15.63
N TRP A 237 11.90 -1.38 16.23
CA TRP A 237 10.58 -1.77 15.67
C TRP A 237 10.17 -1.01 14.39
N TYR A 238 10.71 0.19 14.20
CA TYR A 238 10.58 0.98 12.96
C TYR A 238 11.44 0.46 11.81
N GLY A 239 12.27 -0.56 12.03
CA GLY A 239 12.73 -1.44 10.96
C GLY A 239 11.53 -2.17 10.38
N THR A 240 10.82 -2.95 11.18
CA THR A 240 9.90 -3.98 10.70
C THR A 240 8.53 -3.49 10.19
N THR A 241 7.87 -2.53 10.86
CA THR A 241 6.58 -2.00 10.37
C THR A 241 6.78 -0.94 9.29
N CYS A 242 7.79 -0.07 9.43
CA CYS A 242 8.13 0.85 8.34
C CYS A 242 8.79 0.14 7.16
N GLU A 243 9.34 -1.07 7.32
CA GLU A 243 9.84 -1.89 6.20
C GLU A 243 8.72 -2.15 5.18
N ILE A 244 7.45 -2.34 5.60
CA ILE A 244 6.33 -2.53 4.64
C ILE A 244 6.18 -1.31 3.75
N HIS A 245 6.18 -0.11 4.33
CA HIS A 245 6.15 1.11 3.56
C HIS A 245 7.40 1.29 2.68
N LYS A 246 8.58 0.86 3.15
CA LYS A 246 9.75 0.80 2.28
C LYS A 246 9.53 -0.16 1.13
N TYR A 247 8.96 -1.34 1.34
CA TYR A 247 8.67 -2.28 0.26
C TYR A 247 7.67 -1.70 -0.73
N GLN A 248 6.64 -0.99 -0.29
CA GLN A 248 5.71 -0.25 -1.14
C GLN A 248 6.40 0.81 -2.01
N LEU A 249 7.40 1.50 -1.47
CA LEU A 249 8.21 2.47 -2.21
C LEU A 249 9.18 1.78 -3.17
N LEU A 250 9.90 0.75 -2.71
CA LEU A 250 10.93 0.05 -3.48
C LEU A 250 10.32 -0.78 -4.61
N SER A 251 9.14 -1.38 -4.43
CA SER A 251 8.41 -2.12 -5.47
C SER A 251 8.02 -1.23 -6.66
N ALA A 252 7.99 0.08 -6.47
CA ALA A 252 7.82 1.03 -7.58
C ALA A 252 9.11 1.22 -8.42
N THR A 253 10.30 1.01 -7.84
CA THR A 253 11.57 1.47 -8.42
C THR A 253 12.60 0.38 -8.70
N ASN A 254 12.57 -0.76 -8.01
CA ASN A 254 13.68 -1.72 -7.97
C ASN A 254 13.36 -3.07 -8.62
N ASP A 255 14.40 -3.93 -8.72
CA ASP A 255 14.29 -5.32 -9.17
C ASP A 255 13.44 -6.15 -8.21
N TYR A 256 12.45 -6.86 -8.75
CA TYR A 256 11.45 -7.56 -7.95
C TYR A 256 11.97 -8.83 -7.30
N GLN A 257 13.01 -9.47 -7.83
CA GLN A 257 13.57 -10.67 -7.23
C GLN A 257 14.32 -10.33 -5.94
N GLU A 258 15.18 -9.32 -5.97
CA GLU A 258 15.92 -8.86 -4.78
C GLU A 258 14.95 -8.40 -3.69
N LEU A 259 13.90 -7.67 -4.08
CA LEU A 259 12.88 -7.21 -3.14
C LEU A 259 12.08 -8.36 -2.53
N GLU A 260 11.74 -9.38 -3.31
CA GLU A 260 11.01 -10.54 -2.79
C GLU A 260 11.83 -11.28 -1.74
N GLU A 261 13.11 -11.55 -1.99
CA GLU A 261 13.99 -12.23 -1.05
C GLU A 261 14.07 -11.48 0.30
N ARG A 262 14.15 -10.15 0.23
CA ARG A 262 14.13 -9.28 1.42
C ARG A 262 12.77 -9.33 2.13
N LEU A 263 11.66 -9.18 1.42
CA LEU A 263 10.32 -9.16 1.99
C LEU A 263 9.94 -10.50 2.62
N VAL A 264 10.28 -11.63 1.99
CA VAL A 264 10.08 -12.97 2.57
C VAL A 264 10.86 -13.13 3.87
N THR A 265 12.11 -12.65 3.91
CA THR A 265 12.93 -12.68 5.12
C THR A 265 12.32 -11.81 6.24
N ALA A 266 11.81 -10.62 5.91
CA ALA A 266 11.14 -9.76 6.87
C ALA A 266 9.82 -10.35 7.37
N LEU A 267 8.99 -10.94 6.50
CA LEU A 267 7.71 -11.54 6.90
C LEU A 267 7.90 -12.72 7.86
N ALA A 268 8.97 -13.50 7.70
CA ALA A 268 9.29 -14.61 8.60
C ALA A 268 9.51 -14.17 10.06
N SER A 269 9.81 -12.89 10.32
CA SER A 269 9.98 -12.36 11.68
C SER A 269 8.75 -11.63 12.25
N ILE A 270 7.66 -11.48 11.48
CA ILE A 270 6.50 -10.63 11.84
C ILE A 270 5.25 -11.44 12.24
N GLU A 271 5.07 -12.65 11.70
CA GLU A 271 3.78 -13.36 11.78
C GLU A 271 3.26 -13.60 13.21
N ASP A 272 4.15 -13.73 14.21
CA ASP A 272 3.76 -13.95 15.61
C ASP A 272 3.43 -12.66 16.39
N PHE A 273 3.81 -11.50 15.84
CA PHE A 273 3.81 -10.22 16.53
C PHE A 273 2.53 -9.41 16.28
N HIS A 274 2.09 -9.30 15.02
CA HIS A 274 1.01 -8.40 14.65
C HIS A 274 0.34 -8.80 13.32
N ALA A 275 -0.81 -9.47 13.43
CA ALA A 275 -1.53 -10.04 12.29
C ALA A 275 -1.89 -9.01 11.19
N PRO A 276 -2.34 -7.77 11.49
CA PRO A 276 -2.64 -6.76 10.48
C PRO A 276 -1.43 -6.38 9.59
N THR A 277 -0.30 -5.98 10.20
CA THR A 277 0.94 -5.66 9.47
C THR A 277 1.49 -6.87 8.72
N ALA A 278 1.46 -8.06 9.30
CA ALA A 278 1.81 -9.28 8.55
C ALA A 278 0.89 -9.48 7.33
N GLY A 279 -0.42 -9.22 7.49
CA GLY A 279 -1.41 -9.28 6.43
C GLY A 279 -1.12 -8.32 5.28
N GLU A 280 -0.79 -7.06 5.59
CA GLU A 280 -0.37 -6.06 4.61
C GLU A 280 0.91 -6.49 3.88
N GLY A 281 1.91 -6.99 4.61
CA GLY A 281 3.16 -7.43 4.00
C GLY A 281 2.97 -8.64 3.06
N HIS A 282 2.06 -9.56 3.41
CA HIS A 282 1.66 -10.66 2.51
C HIS A 282 0.87 -10.17 1.29
N TYR A 283 0.11 -9.09 1.42
CA TYR A 283 -0.51 -8.43 0.27
C TYR A 283 0.57 -7.85 -0.68
N GLU A 284 1.56 -7.13 -0.15
CA GLU A 284 2.67 -6.58 -0.95
C GLU A 284 3.48 -7.70 -1.63
N LEU A 285 3.70 -8.82 -0.94
CA LEU A 285 4.33 -10.01 -1.52
C LEU A 285 3.50 -10.59 -2.66
N GLY A 286 2.18 -10.65 -2.48
CA GLY A 286 1.25 -11.10 -3.51
C GLY A 286 1.28 -10.21 -4.75
N ASP A 287 1.24 -8.88 -4.58
CA ASP A 287 1.30 -7.94 -5.70
C ASP A 287 2.65 -8.00 -6.42
N LEU A 288 3.76 -8.12 -5.68
CA LEU A 288 5.10 -8.29 -6.24
C LEU A 288 5.19 -9.56 -7.09
N ARG A 289 4.76 -10.71 -6.55
CA ARG A 289 4.76 -12.00 -7.27
C ARG A 289 3.85 -11.97 -8.50
N ARG A 290 2.68 -11.33 -8.40
CA ARG A 290 1.79 -11.09 -9.54
C ARG A 290 2.51 -10.32 -10.64
N ARG A 291 3.19 -9.21 -10.29
CA ARG A 291 3.98 -8.42 -11.24
C ARG A 291 5.19 -9.17 -11.79
N ARG A 292 5.72 -10.18 -11.09
CA ARG A 292 6.73 -11.15 -11.57
C ARG A 292 6.16 -12.30 -12.39
N GLY A 293 4.84 -12.43 -12.48
CA GLY A 293 4.16 -13.54 -13.16
C GLY A 293 4.19 -14.87 -12.38
N ASP A 294 4.58 -14.87 -11.11
CA ASP A 294 4.42 -16.02 -10.22
C ASP A 294 2.96 -16.09 -9.73
N VAL A 295 2.11 -16.70 -10.55
CA VAL A 295 0.66 -16.79 -10.30
C VAL A 295 0.37 -17.57 -9.02
N ASP A 296 0.99 -18.74 -8.84
CA ASP A 296 0.71 -19.62 -7.71
C ASP A 296 1.22 -19.01 -6.40
N GLY A 297 2.43 -18.45 -6.42
CA GLY A 297 2.99 -17.76 -5.25
C GLY A 297 2.22 -16.49 -4.89
N ALA A 298 1.68 -15.77 -5.88
CA ALA A 298 0.80 -14.63 -5.63
C ALA A 298 -0.54 -15.06 -4.99
N ARG A 299 -1.19 -16.11 -5.51
CA ARG A 299 -2.42 -16.66 -4.91
C ARG A 299 -2.18 -17.10 -3.45
N ALA A 300 -1.05 -17.76 -3.18
CA ALA A 300 -0.70 -18.20 -1.84
C ALA A 300 -0.50 -17.01 -0.87
N ALA A 301 0.21 -15.96 -1.31
CA ALA A 301 0.44 -14.77 -0.52
C ALA A 301 -0.86 -14.00 -0.23
N PHE A 302 -1.72 -13.79 -1.24
CA PHE A 302 -3.04 -13.17 -1.03
C PHE A 302 -3.96 -13.99 -0.11
N ALA A 303 -3.93 -15.32 -0.20
CA ALA A 303 -4.66 -16.18 0.73
C ALA A 303 -4.15 -16.04 2.17
N ARG A 304 -2.83 -15.89 2.36
CA ARG A 304 -2.22 -15.64 3.67
C ARG A 304 -2.60 -14.28 4.23
N ALA A 305 -2.57 -13.23 3.40
CA ALA A 305 -3.04 -11.89 3.76
C ALA A 305 -4.49 -11.94 4.30
N ARG A 306 -5.39 -12.62 3.58
CA ARG A 306 -6.78 -12.82 4.01
C ARG A 306 -6.91 -13.58 5.31
N ALA A 307 -6.14 -14.66 5.48
CA ALA A 307 -6.14 -15.43 6.73
C ALA A 307 -5.71 -14.61 7.94
N LEU A 308 -4.95 -13.53 7.72
CA LEU A 308 -4.53 -12.57 8.73
C LEU A 308 -5.47 -11.36 8.87
N GLY A 309 -6.62 -11.37 8.16
CA GLY A 309 -7.63 -10.32 8.23
C GLY A 309 -7.40 -9.15 7.27
N TRP A 310 -6.42 -9.23 6.38
CA TRP A 310 -6.16 -8.20 5.37
C TRP A 310 -6.86 -8.54 4.06
N ASP A 311 -7.61 -7.59 3.49
CA ASP A 311 -8.28 -7.78 2.22
C ASP A 311 -7.27 -7.67 1.05
N PRO A 312 -7.10 -8.71 0.21
CA PRO A 312 -6.09 -8.69 -0.84
C PRO A 312 -6.50 -7.92 -2.11
N GLN A 313 -7.56 -7.12 -2.06
CA GLN A 313 -7.99 -6.28 -3.18
C GLN A 313 -7.18 -4.97 -3.25
N PRO A 314 -6.88 -4.45 -4.45
CA PRO A 314 -7.29 -4.96 -5.77
C PRO A 314 -6.34 -6.02 -6.35
N GLY A 315 -5.24 -6.36 -5.68
CA GLY A 315 -4.19 -7.25 -6.19
C GLY A 315 -4.70 -8.62 -6.65
N GLU A 316 -5.60 -9.24 -5.89
CA GLU A 316 -6.18 -10.54 -6.25
C GLU A 316 -7.08 -10.47 -7.50
N ALA A 317 -7.88 -9.41 -7.64
CA ALA A 317 -8.68 -9.20 -8.86
C ALA A 317 -7.78 -8.94 -10.08
N LEU A 318 -6.71 -8.16 -9.93
CA LEU A 318 -5.71 -7.95 -10.99
C LEU A 318 -5.04 -9.27 -11.38
N LEU A 319 -4.73 -10.15 -10.43
CA LEU A 319 -4.17 -11.47 -10.72
C LEU A 319 -5.15 -12.34 -11.52
N ARG A 320 -6.43 -12.36 -11.13
CA ARG A 320 -7.49 -13.06 -11.88
C ARG A 320 -7.62 -12.53 -13.31
N CYS A 321 -7.60 -11.21 -13.46
CA CYS A 321 -7.61 -10.56 -14.77
C CYS A 321 -6.40 -10.96 -15.63
N GLN A 322 -5.20 -11.01 -15.04
CA GLN A 322 -3.97 -11.39 -15.73
C GLN A 322 -4.00 -12.83 -16.27
N VAL A 323 -4.70 -13.75 -15.61
CA VAL A 323 -4.86 -15.14 -16.09
C VAL A 323 -6.09 -15.34 -16.99
N GLY A 324 -6.88 -14.28 -17.22
CA GLY A 324 -8.06 -14.28 -18.11
C GLY A 324 -9.39 -14.56 -17.41
N GLU A 325 -9.43 -14.60 -16.08
CA GLU A 325 -10.65 -14.76 -15.27
C GLU A 325 -11.41 -13.42 -15.09
N ASN A 326 -11.66 -12.70 -16.19
CA ASN A 326 -12.11 -11.29 -16.19
C ASN A 326 -13.45 -11.07 -15.48
N GLU A 327 -14.43 -11.97 -15.63
CA GLU A 327 -15.73 -11.89 -14.94
C GLU A 327 -15.58 -12.02 -13.43
N GLY A 328 -14.73 -12.94 -12.98
CA GLY A 328 -14.45 -13.15 -11.55
C GLY A 328 -13.73 -11.93 -10.96
N ALA A 329 -12.66 -11.49 -11.62
CA ALA A 329 -11.93 -10.28 -11.27
C ALA A 329 -12.84 -9.06 -11.10
N TRP A 330 -13.74 -8.85 -12.06
CA TRP A 330 -14.69 -7.75 -12.01
C TRP A 330 -15.65 -7.83 -10.82
N ASN A 331 -16.25 -9.00 -10.59
CA ASN A 331 -17.23 -9.17 -9.53
C ASN A 331 -16.62 -8.95 -8.14
N ASP A 332 -15.42 -9.49 -7.91
CA ASP A 332 -14.69 -9.34 -6.66
C ASP A 332 -14.35 -7.86 -6.39
N LEU A 333 -13.79 -7.17 -7.39
CA LEU A 333 -13.42 -5.76 -7.23
C LEU A 333 -14.64 -4.85 -7.07
N ARG A 334 -15.73 -5.10 -7.81
CA ARG A 334 -16.97 -4.33 -7.67
C ARG A 334 -17.58 -4.50 -6.28
N MET A 335 -17.61 -5.72 -5.75
CA MET A 335 -18.09 -5.97 -4.39
C MET A 335 -17.24 -5.21 -3.37
N ARG A 336 -15.91 -5.16 -3.55
CA ARG A 336 -15.04 -4.40 -2.67
C ARG A 336 -15.24 -2.89 -2.75
N MET A 337 -15.42 -2.36 -3.96
CA MET A 337 -15.72 -0.94 -4.17
C MET A 337 -17.09 -0.54 -3.59
N ASP A 338 -18.10 -1.41 -3.70
CA ASP A 338 -19.44 -1.19 -3.15
C ASP A 338 -19.42 -1.15 -1.60
N ALA A 339 -18.45 -1.83 -0.97
CA ALA A 339 -18.25 -1.85 0.48
C ALA A 339 -17.22 -0.81 0.97
N GLU A 340 -16.69 0.04 0.10
CA GLU A 340 -15.70 1.05 0.45
C GLU A 340 -16.36 2.39 0.77
N ASP A 341 -16.31 2.78 2.06
CA ASP A 341 -16.84 4.04 2.55
C ASP A 341 -15.76 5.14 2.61
N ASP A 342 -14.47 4.78 2.61
CA ASP A 342 -13.36 5.75 2.61
C ASP A 342 -13.09 6.25 1.18
N ALA A 343 -13.20 7.57 0.98
CA ALA A 343 -13.02 8.18 -0.34
C ALA A 343 -11.63 7.94 -0.93
N VAL A 344 -10.58 7.97 -0.10
CA VAL A 344 -9.20 7.70 -0.52
C VAL A 344 -9.05 6.22 -0.92
N GLY A 345 -9.55 5.30 -0.09
CA GLY A 345 -9.59 3.86 -0.36
C GLY A 345 -10.29 3.55 -1.67
N ARG A 346 -11.44 4.20 -1.92
CA ARG A 346 -12.20 4.05 -3.17
C ARG A 346 -11.38 4.49 -4.38
N ILE A 347 -10.74 5.66 -4.32
CA ILE A 347 -9.88 6.17 -5.39
C ILE A 347 -8.74 5.19 -5.71
N ARG A 348 -8.15 4.53 -4.69
CA ARG A 348 -7.08 3.55 -4.89
C ARG A 348 -7.52 2.28 -5.62
N LEU A 349 -8.80 1.95 -5.61
CA LEU A 349 -9.36 0.79 -6.33
C LEU A 349 -9.64 1.11 -7.81
N LEU A 350 -9.90 2.38 -8.14
CA LEU A 350 -10.33 2.80 -9.49
C LEU A 350 -9.33 2.48 -10.61
N PRO A 351 -7.99 2.63 -10.45
CA PRO A 351 -7.04 2.25 -11.50
C PRO A 351 -7.18 0.77 -11.92
N ALA A 352 -7.30 -0.13 -10.93
CA ALA A 352 -7.52 -1.54 -11.20
C ALA A 352 -8.90 -1.81 -11.81
N ALA A 353 -9.93 -1.06 -11.39
CA ALA A 353 -11.28 -1.18 -11.94
C ALA A 353 -11.31 -0.80 -13.43
N VAL A 354 -10.60 0.25 -13.83
CA VAL A 354 -10.41 0.62 -15.23
C VAL A 354 -9.67 -0.47 -16.00
N GLU A 355 -8.54 -0.96 -15.47
CA GLU A 355 -7.74 -2.03 -16.11
C GLU A 355 -8.58 -3.30 -16.35
N ILE A 356 -9.29 -3.77 -15.33
CA ILE A 356 -10.13 -4.97 -15.41
C ILE A 356 -11.33 -4.77 -16.34
N ALA A 357 -11.96 -3.59 -16.32
CA ALA A 357 -13.05 -3.27 -17.23
C ALA A 357 -12.59 -3.29 -18.70
N LEU A 358 -11.44 -2.71 -19.00
CA LEU A 358 -10.87 -2.70 -20.36
C LEU A 358 -10.48 -4.12 -20.82
N ALA A 359 -9.89 -4.94 -19.94
CA ALA A 359 -9.58 -6.34 -20.25
C ALA A 359 -10.84 -7.17 -20.54
N GLY A 360 -11.97 -6.82 -19.92
CA GLY A 360 -13.28 -7.42 -20.16
C GLY A 360 -14.10 -6.82 -21.31
N ASP A 361 -13.53 -5.92 -22.12
CA ASP A 361 -14.22 -5.17 -23.19
C ASP A 361 -15.43 -4.34 -22.70
N ARG A 362 -15.36 -3.81 -21.48
CA ARG A 362 -16.39 -2.99 -20.84
C ARG A 362 -16.00 -1.51 -20.85
N VAL A 363 -15.90 -0.96 -22.05
CA VAL A 363 -15.36 0.39 -22.26
C VAL A 363 -16.18 1.49 -21.57
N ASP A 364 -17.52 1.37 -21.57
CA ASP A 364 -18.40 2.37 -20.91
C ASP A 364 -18.21 2.39 -19.38
N GLU A 365 -17.99 1.22 -18.79
CA GLU A 365 -17.71 1.06 -17.35
C GLU A 365 -16.33 1.62 -17.00
N ALA A 366 -15.33 1.32 -17.83
CA ALA A 366 -13.98 1.88 -17.69
C ALA A 366 -13.99 3.41 -17.78
N ASP A 367 -14.77 3.99 -18.71
CA ASP A 367 -14.92 5.44 -18.86
C ASP A 367 -15.55 6.08 -17.62
N ARG A 368 -16.57 5.44 -17.04
CA ARG A 368 -17.22 5.90 -15.81
C ARG A 368 -16.25 5.91 -14.62
N TYR A 369 -15.51 4.84 -14.39
CA TYR A 369 -14.54 4.80 -13.28
C TYR A 369 -13.34 5.69 -13.54
N CYS A 370 -12.95 5.90 -14.79
CA CYS A 370 -11.95 6.90 -15.15
C CYS A 370 -12.41 8.32 -14.80
N ALA A 371 -13.66 8.67 -15.09
CA ALA A 371 -14.22 9.98 -14.72
C ALA A 371 -14.27 10.16 -13.19
N GLU A 372 -14.68 9.12 -12.45
CA GLU A 372 -14.65 9.13 -10.99
C GLU A 372 -13.22 9.33 -10.43
N LEU A 373 -12.22 8.70 -11.06
CA LEU A 373 -10.82 8.85 -10.70
C LEU A 373 -10.30 10.26 -11.02
N GLU A 374 -10.73 10.86 -12.13
CA GLU A 374 -10.40 12.25 -12.47
C GLU A 374 -10.99 13.24 -11.45
N ASP A 375 -12.25 13.06 -11.06
CA ASP A 375 -12.92 13.86 -10.03
C ASP A 375 -12.22 13.75 -8.68
N GLY A 376 -11.88 12.52 -8.27
CA GLY A 376 -11.12 12.26 -7.04
C GLY A 376 -9.71 12.88 -7.09
N ALA A 377 -9.03 12.77 -8.22
CA ALA A 377 -7.72 13.38 -8.42
C ALA A 377 -7.79 14.91 -8.41
N GLU A 378 -8.90 15.52 -8.84
CA GLU A 378 -9.12 16.96 -8.70
C GLU A 378 -9.42 17.37 -7.27
N LYS A 379 -10.31 16.64 -6.61
CA LYS A 379 -10.71 16.93 -5.25
C LYS A 379 -9.53 16.89 -4.27
N PHE A 380 -8.71 15.84 -4.33
CA PHE A 380 -7.57 15.66 -3.42
C PHE A 380 -6.28 16.31 -3.91
N ASP A 381 -6.21 16.69 -5.18
CA ASP A 381 -5.03 17.25 -5.86
C ASP A 381 -3.69 16.54 -5.62
N SER A 382 -3.73 15.23 -5.34
CA SER A 382 -2.51 14.45 -5.12
C SER A 382 -1.76 14.19 -6.45
N PRO A 383 -0.41 14.36 -6.48
CA PRO A 383 0.40 14.02 -7.65
C PRO A 383 0.19 12.58 -8.16
N GLY A 384 0.01 11.62 -7.24
CA GLY A 384 -0.22 10.22 -7.56
C GLY A 384 -1.56 9.99 -8.24
N PHE A 385 -2.64 10.54 -7.68
CA PHE A 385 -3.98 10.40 -8.23
C PHE A 385 -4.08 11.06 -9.62
N ARG A 386 -3.46 12.23 -9.79
CA ARG A 386 -3.38 12.89 -11.10
C ARG A 386 -2.65 12.03 -12.15
N ALA A 387 -1.59 11.31 -11.75
CA ALA A 387 -0.89 10.40 -12.65
C ALA A 387 -1.77 9.20 -13.04
N TRP A 388 -2.47 8.59 -12.07
CA TRP A 388 -3.38 7.48 -12.31
C TRP A 388 -4.56 7.87 -13.21
N ALA A 389 -5.18 9.02 -12.95
CA ALA A 389 -6.28 9.55 -13.76
C ALA A 389 -5.87 9.74 -15.23
N ARG A 390 -4.69 10.34 -15.47
CA ARG A 390 -4.17 10.52 -16.84
C ARG A 390 -3.84 9.19 -17.52
N HIS A 391 -3.26 8.23 -16.80
CA HIS A 391 -3.01 6.89 -17.33
C HIS A 391 -4.33 6.20 -17.73
N ALA A 392 -5.29 6.14 -16.81
CA ALA A 392 -6.61 5.55 -17.05
C ALA A 392 -7.32 6.19 -18.24
N ARG A 393 -7.34 7.54 -18.31
CA ARG A 393 -7.97 8.28 -19.41
C ARG A 393 -7.32 7.95 -20.75
N GLY A 394 -5.98 7.88 -20.79
CA GLY A 394 -5.24 7.48 -21.98
C GLY A 394 -5.62 6.06 -22.44
N ALA A 395 -5.67 5.10 -21.53
CA ALA A 395 -6.07 3.72 -21.82
C ALA A 395 -7.50 3.63 -22.37
N VAL A 396 -8.46 4.30 -21.73
CA VAL A 396 -9.87 4.36 -22.18
C VAL A 396 -9.98 4.96 -23.58
N LEU A 397 -9.26 6.06 -23.87
CA LEU A 397 -9.28 6.69 -25.19
C LEU A 397 -8.73 5.76 -26.29
N VAL A 398 -7.68 4.98 -26.00
CA VAL A 398 -7.19 3.97 -26.93
C VAL A 398 -8.27 2.91 -27.21
N SER A 399 -8.91 2.39 -26.16
CA SER A 399 -10.00 1.40 -26.29
C SER A 399 -11.27 1.94 -26.96
N GLN A 400 -11.45 3.26 -27.01
CA GLN A 400 -12.53 3.94 -27.75
C GLN A 400 -12.17 4.23 -29.22
N ASP A 401 -11.07 3.70 -29.74
CA ASP A 401 -10.54 4.02 -31.08
C ASP A 401 -10.17 5.52 -31.26
N ARG A 402 -9.92 6.24 -30.16
CA ARG A 402 -9.57 7.68 -30.15
C ARG A 402 -8.07 7.89 -29.90
N ALA A 403 -7.24 7.13 -30.62
CA ALA A 403 -5.78 7.07 -30.41
C ALA A 403 -5.06 8.43 -30.50
N ALA A 404 -5.48 9.31 -31.43
CA ALA A 404 -4.88 10.63 -31.58
C ALA A 404 -5.12 11.53 -30.34
N GLU A 405 -6.27 11.38 -29.67
CA GLU A 405 -6.59 12.09 -28.43
C GLU A 405 -5.90 11.46 -27.22
N ALA A 406 -5.66 10.14 -27.26
CA ALA A 406 -4.99 9.42 -26.19
C ALA A 406 -3.52 9.81 -26.03
N LEU A 407 -2.79 10.03 -27.13
CA LEU A 407 -1.34 10.30 -27.12
C LEU A 407 -0.92 11.47 -26.21
N PRO A 408 -1.48 12.70 -26.32
CA PRO A 408 -1.08 13.79 -25.43
C PRO A 408 -1.42 13.51 -23.95
N VAL A 409 -2.49 12.77 -23.68
CA VAL A 409 -2.88 12.35 -22.32
C VAL A 409 -1.89 11.34 -21.74
N LEU A 410 -1.51 10.32 -22.53
CA LEU A 410 -0.52 9.32 -22.14
C LEU A 410 0.88 9.94 -21.97
N GLN A 411 1.26 10.92 -22.79
CA GLN A 411 2.49 11.68 -22.61
C GLN A 411 2.49 12.48 -21.30
N ASP A 412 1.34 12.98 -20.84
CA ASP A 412 1.23 13.62 -19.52
C ASP A 412 1.41 12.60 -18.39
N ALA A 413 0.75 11.44 -18.48
CA ALA A 413 0.94 10.33 -17.53
C ALA A 413 2.43 9.91 -17.47
N LEU A 414 3.08 9.78 -18.63
CA LEU A 414 4.50 9.44 -18.75
C LEU A 414 5.41 10.44 -18.03
N ARG A 415 5.16 11.75 -18.19
CA ARG A 415 5.92 12.80 -17.49
C ARG A 415 5.77 12.67 -15.97
N ARG A 416 4.55 12.43 -15.49
CA ARG A 416 4.25 12.30 -14.06
C ARG A 416 4.91 11.06 -13.45
N TYR A 417 4.83 9.90 -14.10
CA TYR A 417 5.48 8.70 -13.60
C TYR A 417 7.02 8.77 -13.64
N ARG A 418 7.61 9.51 -14.57
CA ARG A 418 9.05 9.81 -14.54
C ARG A 418 9.44 10.61 -13.30
N THR A 419 8.64 11.62 -12.92
CA THR A 419 8.92 12.41 -11.70
C THR A 419 8.73 11.62 -10.42
N THR A 420 7.80 10.67 -10.38
CA THR A 420 7.53 9.84 -9.20
C THR A 420 8.23 8.47 -9.22
N GLN A 421 9.08 8.21 -10.23
CA GLN A 421 9.85 6.96 -10.41
C GLN A 421 9.01 5.66 -10.39
N ARG A 422 7.75 5.72 -10.84
CA ARG A 422 6.83 4.56 -10.91
C ARG A 422 7.12 3.73 -12.17
N ARG A 423 8.12 2.86 -12.11
CA ARG A 423 8.69 2.21 -13.31
C ARG A 423 7.73 1.22 -13.97
N HIS A 424 6.99 0.45 -13.18
CA HIS A 424 6.02 -0.50 -13.73
C HIS A 424 4.91 0.21 -14.51
N GLU A 425 4.34 1.26 -13.90
CA GLU A 425 3.28 2.06 -14.52
C GLU A 425 3.82 2.84 -15.73
N LEU A 426 5.08 3.28 -15.69
CA LEU A 426 5.77 3.87 -16.84
C LEU A 426 5.83 2.89 -18.03
N ALA A 427 6.12 1.61 -17.77
CA ALA A 427 6.11 0.58 -18.80
C ALA A 427 4.70 0.36 -19.37
N GLN A 428 3.67 0.31 -18.52
CA GLN A 428 2.26 0.19 -18.95
C GLN A 428 1.84 1.38 -19.83
N VAL A 429 2.23 2.61 -19.48
CA VAL A 429 1.95 3.79 -20.32
C VAL A 429 2.60 3.66 -21.70
N TYR A 430 3.85 3.20 -21.79
CA TYR A 430 4.47 2.94 -23.09
C TYR A 430 3.73 1.85 -23.88
N GLN A 431 3.18 0.82 -23.24
CA GLN A 431 2.37 -0.18 -23.95
C GLN A 431 1.10 0.45 -24.56
N TRP A 432 0.42 1.33 -23.82
CA TRP A 432 -0.73 2.08 -24.36
C TRP A 432 -0.33 3.04 -25.48
N MET A 433 0.79 3.74 -25.34
CA MET A 433 1.31 4.61 -26.41
C MET A 433 1.66 3.82 -27.67
N ALA A 434 2.27 2.63 -27.53
CA ALA A 434 2.56 1.74 -28.65
C ALA A 434 1.30 1.26 -29.37
N GLN A 435 0.20 1.02 -28.64
CA GLN A 435 -1.11 0.71 -29.24
C GLN A 435 -1.68 1.93 -29.97
N ALA A 436 -1.64 3.11 -29.36
CA ALA A 436 -2.13 4.35 -29.95
C ALA A 436 -1.37 4.70 -31.25
N HIS A 437 -0.04 4.66 -31.22
CA HIS A 437 0.80 4.93 -32.39
C HIS A 437 0.56 3.91 -33.52
N ARG A 438 0.34 2.63 -33.21
CA ARG A 438 -0.08 1.62 -34.22
C ARG A 438 -1.41 1.99 -34.86
N ALA A 439 -2.40 2.39 -34.06
CA ALA A 439 -3.72 2.78 -34.55
C ALA A 439 -3.68 4.02 -35.43
N THR A 440 -2.73 4.94 -35.23
CA THR A 440 -2.51 6.11 -36.09
C THR A 440 -1.59 5.85 -37.28
N GLY A 441 -1.05 4.63 -37.43
CA GLY A 441 -0.13 4.25 -38.51
C GLY A 441 1.34 4.66 -38.30
N ASP A 442 1.71 5.15 -37.12
CA ASP A 442 3.08 5.50 -36.76
C ASP A 442 3.82 4.28 -36.18
N THR A 443 4.28 3.40 -37.06
CA THR A 443 4.93 2.15 -36.68
C THR A 443 6.31 2.34 -36.04
N VAL A 444 6.99 3.45 -36.33
CA VAL A 444 8.33 3.75 -35.79
C VAL A 444 8.23 4.11 -34.31
N SER A 445 7.34 5.06 -33.97
CA SER A 445 7.12 5.43 -32.56
C SER A 445 6.56 4.26 -31.76
N ALA A 446 5.65 3.48 -32.35
CA ALA A 446 5.12 2.29 -31.68
C ALA A 446 6.20 1.24 -31.34
N ALA A 447 7.16 1.01 -32.25
CA ALA A 447 8.27 0.10 -31.99
C ALA A 447 9.21 0.64 -30.89
N ALA A 448 9.46 1.95 -30.87
CA ALA A 448 10.27 2.59 -29.83
C ALA A 448 9.60 2.49 -28.46
N ASP A 449 8.29 2.75 -28.36
CA ASP A 449 7.53 2.62 -27.12
C ASP A 449 7.51 1.17 -26.62
N THR A 450 7.33 0.21 -27.52
CA THR A 450 7.41 -1.23 -27.20
C THR A 450 8.79 -1.58 -26.61
N ALA A 451 9.87 -1.14 -27.25
CA ALA A 451 11.23 -1.37 -26.77
C ALA A 451 11.50 -0.72 -25.40
N ASN A 452 10.96 0.47 -25.15
CA ASN A 452 11.06 1.15 -23.86
C ASN A 452 10.35 0.36 -22.75
N ALA A 453 9.10 -0.08 -23.00
CA ALA A 453 8.35 -0.91 -22.06
C ALA A 453 9.12 -2.21 -21.73
N GLU A 454 9.61 -2.91 -22.76
CA GLU A 454 10.38 -4.15 -22.59
C GLU A 454 11.68 -3.95 -21.80
N SER A 455 12.39 -2.85 -22.05
CA SER A 455 13.61 -2.53 -21.30
C SER A 455 13.30 -2.32 -19.82
N ILE A 456 12.20 -1.63 -19.50
CA ILE A 456 11.81 -1.39 -18.10
C ILE A 456 11.39 -2.70 -17.42
N TYR A 457 10.53 -3.51 -18.04
CA TYR A 457 10.14 -4.81 -17.46
C TYR A 457 11.33 -5.71 -17.20
N ARG A 458 12.30 -5.78 -18.13
CA ARG A 458 13.53 -6.55 -17.95
C ARG A 458 14.34 -6.08 -16.75
N GLN A 459 14.44 -4.76 -16.54
CA GLN A 459 15.16 -4.20 -15.40
C GLN A 459 14.41 -4.36 -14.06
N LEU A 460 13.11 -4.61 -14.09
CA LEU A 460 12.30 -4.91 -12.90
C LEU A 460 12.26 -6.41 -12.58
N GLY A 461 12.77 -7.29 -13.46
CA GLY A 461 12.59 -8.74 -13.31
C GLY A 461 11.13 -9.18 -13.52
N ALA A 462 10.34 -8.37 -14.23
CA ALA A 462 8.95 -8.65 -14.55
C ALA A 462 8.81 -9.30 -15.95
N PRO A 463 7.90 -10.26 -16.14
CA PRO A 463 7.56 -10.80 -17.44
C PRO A 463 6.93 -9.70 -18.29
N ARG A 464 7.00 -9.86 -19.61
CA ARG A 464 6.33 -8.96 -20.55
C ARG A 464 4.83 -9.02 -20.26
N SER A 465 4.22 -7.92 -19.83
CA SER A 465 2.76 -7.85 -19.73
C SER A 465 2.17 -8.07 -21.13
N GLY A 466 1.50 -9.21 -21.34
CA GLY A 466 0.99 -9.65 -22.64
C GLY A 466 1.67 -10.87 -23.26
N ALA A 467 2.86 -11.28 -22.79
CA ALA A 467 3.47 -12.56 -23.17
C ALA A 467 3.33 -13.58 -22.04
N THR A 468 2.13 -14.15 -21.90
CA THR A 468 2.08 -15.57 -21.55
C THR A 468 2.84 -16.34 -22.62
N ALA A 469 3.40 -17.50 -22.30
CA ALA A 469 4.14 -18.35 -23.24
C ALA A 469 3.33 -18.88 -24.46
N ASP A 470 2.19 -18.26 -24.75
CA ASP A 470 1.23 -18.48 -25.84
C ASP A 470 0.68 -17.13 -26.35
N GLU A 471 1.53 -16.19 -26.79
CA GLU A 471 1.00 -15.17 -27.72
C GLU A 471 0.55 -15.93 -28.97
N PRO A 472 -0.75 -15.86 -29.34
CA PRO A 472 -1.21 -16.56 -30.53
C PRO A 472 -0.43 -16.04 -31.74
N PRO A 473 -0.02 -16.92 -32.66
CA PRO A 473 0.79 -16.52 -33.81
C PRO A 473 0.10 -15.39 -34.60
N GLY A 474 0.88 -14.61 -35.35
CA GLY A 474 0.34 -13.60 -36.26
C GLY A 474 -0.16 -12.30 -35.62
N GLY A 475 0.21 -12.01 -34.36
CA GLY A 475 -0.17 -10.76 -33.69
C GLY A 475 -1.66 -10.67 -33.34
N LEU A 476 -2.32 -11.81 -33.22
CA LEU A 476 -3.71 -11.92 -32.81
C LEU A 476 -3.83 -11.77 -31.30
N THR A 477 -4.88 -11.10 -30.86
CA THR A 477 -5.30 -11.17 -29.45
C THR A 477 -5.77 -12.60 -29.12
N ARG A 478 -5.70 -13.00 -27.84
CA ARG A 478 -6.24 -14.29 -27.38
C ARG A 478 -7.68 -14.51 -27.86
N ARG A 479 -8.49 -13.46 -27.83
CA ARG A 479 -9.88 -13.50 -28.28
C ARG A 479 -10.04 -13.68 -29.79
N GLU A 480 -9.20 -13.00 -30.58
CA GLU A 480 -9.16 -13.21 -32.03
C GLU A 480 -8.67 -14.61 -32.39
N ALA A 481 -7.74 -15.18 -31.62
CA ALA A 481 -7.27 -16.55 -31.79
C ALA A 481 -8.35 -17.59 -31.47
N GLU A 482 -9.14 -17.39 -30.41
CA GLU A 482 -10.32 -18.21 -30.09
C GLU A 482 -11.37 -18.16 -31.20
N VAL A 483 -11.69 -16.95 -31.67
CA VAL A 483 -12.59 -16.76 -32.82
C VAL A 483 -12.02 -17.50 -34.03
N LEU A 484 -10.74 -17.31 -34.36
CA LEU A 484 -10.11 -17.95 -35.51
C LEU A 484 -10.06 -19.47 -35.39
N ALA A 485 -9.86 -20.02 -34.19
CA ALA A 485 -9.87 -21.46 -33.93
C ALA A 485 -11.25 -22.07 -34.16
N CYS A 486 -12.33 -21.43 -33.70
CA CYS A 486 -13.70 -21.87 -33.99
C CYS A 486 -14.01 -21.82 -35.51
N ILE A 487 -13.50 -20.80 -36.20
CA ILE A 487 -13.65 -20.65 -37.66
C ILE A 487 -12.88 -21.74 -38.41
N ALA A 488 -11.66 -22.07 -37.96
CA ALA A 488 -10.86 -23.17 -38.49
C ALA A 488 -11.53 -24.54 -38.26
N ALA A 489 -12.30 -24.68 -37.19
CA ALA A 489 -13.14 -25.85 -36.92
C ALA A 489 -14.47 -25.87 -37.71
N GLY A 490 -14.72 -24.88 -38.58
CA GLY A 490 -15.88 -24.82 -39.46
C GLY A 490 -17.13 -24.17 -38.86
N ALA A 491 -17.06 -23.57 -37.66
CA ALA A 491 -18.20 -22.87 -37.07
C ALA A 491 -18.60 -21.64 -37.89
N SER A 492 -19.91 -21.38 -38.03
CA SER A 492 -20.49 -20.14 -38.57
C SER A 492 -20.41 -19.01 -37.55
N ASN A 493 -20.56 -17.73 -37.97
CA ASN A 493 -20.48 -16.61 -37.03
C ASN A 493 -21.51 -16.69 -35.89
N ARG A 494 -22.72 -17.22 -36.17
CA ARG A 494 -23.75 -17.46 -35.15
C ARG A 494 -23.36 -18.53 -34.14
N GLU A 495 -22.66 -19.57 -34.59
CA GLU A 495 -22.16 -20.62 -33.71
C GLU A 495 -20.99 -20.14 -32.87
N VAL A 496 -20.06 -19.38 -33.46
CA VAL A 496 -18.97 -18.71 -32.73
C VAL A 496 -19.54 -17.76 -31.67
N ALA A 497 -20.51 -16.93 -32.05
CA ALA A 497 -21.22 -16.03 -31.16
C ALA A 497 -21.81 -16.77 -29.95
N LYS A 498 -22.45 -17.92 -30.20
CA LYS A 498 -23.03 -18.77 -29.15
C LYS A 498 -21.97 -19.44 -28.27
N GLN A 499 -20.91 -19.98 -28.86
CA GLN A 499 -19.83 -20.69 -28.15
C GLN A 499 -19.01 -19.75 -27.27
N LEU A 500 -18.79 -18.53 -27.77
CA LEU A 500 -17.95 -17.54 -27.12
C LEU A 500 -18.77 -16.50 -26.32
N PHE A 501 -20.10 -16.61 -26.28
CA PHE A 501 -20.99 -15.68 -25.58
C PHE A 501 -20.82 -14.21 -26.04
N ILE A 502 -20.73 -13.98 -27.35
CA ILE A 502 -20.63 -12.64 -27.97
C ILE A 502 -21.67 -12.46 -29.08
N SER A 503 -21.85 -11.24 -29.60
CA SER A 503 -22.80 -10.99 -30.69
C SER A 503 -22.25 -11.40 -32.07
N ASP A 504 -23.12 -11.77 -33.01
CA ASP A 504 -22.75 -12.07 -34.41
C ASP A 504 -22.02 -10.88 -35.08
N LYS A 505 -22.43 -9.65 -34.76
CA LYS A 505 -21.76 -8.42 -35.18
C LYS A 505 -20.34 -8.30 -34.62
N THR A 506 -20.13 -8.70 -33.36
CA THR A 506 -18.82 -8.72 -32.70
C THR A 506 -17.89 -9.74 -33.38
N VAL A 507 -18.40 -10.94 -33.71
CA VAL A 507 -17.64 -11.94 -34.48
C VAL A 507 -17.22 -11.39 -35.84
N GLY A 508 -18.12 -10.68 -36.55
CA GLY A 508 -17.80 -10.02 -37.81
C GLY A 508 -16.68 -8.98 -37.68
N ARG A 509 -16.67 -8.19 -36.60
CA ARG A 509 -15.61 -7.22 -36.33
C ARG A 509 -14.26 -7.89 -36.04
N HIS A 510 -14.25 -8.95 -35.22
CA HIS A 510 -13.03 -9.74 -34.99
C HIS A 510 -12.48 -10.32 -36.29
N LEU A 511 -13.32 -10.86 -37.18
CA LEU A 511 -12.86 -11.40 -38.47
C LEU A 511 -12.23 -10.35 -39.38
N ALA A 512 -12.80 -9.14 -39.43
CA ALA A 512 -12.22 -8.05 -40.19
C ALA A 512 -10.82 -7.68 -39.69
N ASN A 513 -10.65 -7.63 -38.36
CA ASN A 513 -9.35 -7.34 -37.75
C ASN A 513 -8.34 -8.49 -37.95
N ILE A 514 -8.79 -9.75 -37.84
CA ILE A 514 -7.97 -10.94 -38.11
C ILE A 514 -7.45 -10.90 -39.54
N PHE A 515 -8.30 -10.58 -40.52
CA PHE A 515 -7.90 -10.51 -41.94
C PHE A 515 -6.79 -9.47 -42.16
N VAL A 516 -6.95 -8.29 -41.57
CA VAL A 516 -5.94 -7.22 -41.64
C VAL A 516 -4.63 -7.67 -40.98
N LYS A 517 -4.69 -8.26 -39.78
CA LYS A 517 -3.50 -8.69 -39.02
C LYS A 517 -2.72 -9.81 -39.70
N LEU A 518 -3.44 -10.76 -40.31
CA LEU A 518 -2.83 -11.91 -40.98
C LEU A 518 -2.48 -11.66 -42.45
N GLY A 519 -2.89 -10.51 -43.02
CA GLY A 519 -2.69 -10.20 -44.44
C GLY A 519 -3.49 -11.11 -45.38
N VAL A 520 -4.62 -11.67 -44.92
CA VAL A 520 -5.47 -12.61 -45.67
C VAL A 520 -6.79 -11.93 -46.06
N SER A 521 -7.35 -12.29 -47.21
CA SER A 521 -8.54 -11.61 -47.76
C SER A 521 -9.83 -12.41 -47.67
N SER A 522 -9.81 -13.61 -47.10
CA SER A 522 -10.99 -14.48 -47.02
C SER A 522 -11.02 -15.34 -45.77
N ARG A 523 -12.23 -15.74 -45.38
CA ARG A 523 -12.47 -16.69 -44.28
C ARG A 523 -11.71 -17.99 -44.46
N THR A 524 -11.68 -18.51 -45.69
CA THR A 524 -10.97 -19.75 -46.02
C THR A 524 -9.46 -19.59 -45.90
N ALA A 525 -8.91 -18.45 -46.32
CA ALA A 525 -7.49 -18.14 -46.15
C ALA A 525 -7.10 -17.98 -44.67
N ALA A 526 -7.95 -17.36 -43.85
CA ALA A 526 -7.73 -17.28 -42.41
C ALA A 526 -7.79 -18.65 -41.72
N ALA A 527 -8.75 -19.51 -42.11
CA ALA A 527 -8.83 -20.87 -41.59
C ALA A 527 -7.62 -21.74 -41.99
N ALA A 528 -7.13 -21.61 -43.22
CA ALA A 528 -5.91 -22.29 -43.67
C ALA A 528 -4.69 -21.84 -42.87
N TRP A 529 -4.53 -20.52 -42.69
CA TRP A 529 -3.47 -19.94 -41.87
C TRP A 529 -3.50 -20.48 -40.42
N ALA A 530 -4.69 -20.60 -39.82
CA ALA A 530 -4.87 -21.13 -38.47
C ALA A 530 -4.40 -22.60 -38.35
N HIS A 531 -4.69 -23.44 -39.36
CA HIS A 531 -4.23 -24.82 -39.40
C HIS A 531 -2.72 -24.95 -39.55
N GLU A 532 -2.11 -24.13 -40.40
CA GLU A 532 -0.65 -24.08 -40.60
C GLU A 532 0.10 -23.66 -39.32
N ASN A 533 -0.54 -22.85 -38.48
CA ASN A 533 0.03 -22.33 -37.24
C ASN A 533 -0.48 -23.05 -35.98
N GLY A 534 -1.13 -24.21 -36.12
CA GLY A 534 -1.47 -25.09 -35.00
C GLY A 534 -2.62 -24.61 -34.09
N LEU A 535 -3.39 -23.60 -34.49
CA LEU A 535 -4.51 -23.09 -33.70
C LEU A 535 -5.71 -24.05 -33.78
N ARG A 536 -6.11 -24.62 -32.65
CA ARG A 536 -7.25 -25.55 -32.52
C ARG A 536 -8.18 -25.12 -31.38
N PRO A 537 -9.49 -25.42 -31.46
CA PRO A 537 -10.39 -25.13 -30.35
C PRO A 537 -10.02 -25.97 -29.13
N GLY A 538 -9.70 -25.31 -28.01
CA GLY A 538 -9.49 -25.95 -26.70
C GLY A 538 -8.10 -26.55 -26.45
N ALA A 539 -7.03 -25.85 -26.87
CA ALA A 539 -5.67 -26.12 -26.36
C ALA A 539 -5.42 -25.36 -25.06
#